data_AF-A0AAW4DKB7-F1
#
_entry.id   AF-A0AAW4DKB7-F1
#
_cell.length_a   1.000
_cell.length_b   1.000
_cell.length_c   1.000
_cell.angle_alpha   90.00
_cell.angle_beta   90.00
_cell.angle_gamma   90.00
#
_symmetry.space_group_name_H-M   'P 1'
#
loop_
_entity.id
_entity.type
_entity.pdbx_description
1 polymer ?
#
loop_
_entity_poly.entity_id
_entity_poly.type
_entity_poly.pdbx_seq_one_letter_code
_entity_poly.pdbx_strand_id
1 'polypeptide(L)'
;MNLIGARIIEKIRQKITEMNADPVWRDTIMDYETKLAEEREYGEEKGILSATVNAIKKIIRRNRSYGVSDSKTLEDLTEDYHDSVSRDQIEQMMKEA
;
A
#
# COMPACT_ATOMS: atom_id res chain seq x y z
N MET A 1 4.85 -35.84 31.19
CA MET A 1 4.59 -35.73 29.73
C MET A 1 4.46 -37.13 29.16
N ASN A 2 3.38 -37.45 28.44
CA ASN A 2 3.13 -38.78 27.87
C ASN A 2 4.09 -39.05 26.68
N LEU A 3 4.80 -40.19 26.71
CA LEU A 3 5.78 -40.64 25.71
C LEU A 3 5.23 -40.68 24.26
N ILE A 4 3.95 -40.97 24.08
CA ILE A 4 3.26 -40.99 22.78
C ILE A 4 3.18 -39.57 22.20
N GLY A 5 2.87 -38.57 23.04
CA GLY A 5 2.81 -37.17 22.61
C GLY A 5 4.17 -36.63 22.16
N ALA A 6 5.24 -36.97 22.90
CA ALA A 6 6.59 -36.58 22.53
C ALA A 6 7.03 -37.18 21.17
N ARG A 7 6.70 -38.45 20.91
CA ARG A 7 7.02 -39.12 19.64
C ARG A 7 6.29 -38.52 18.43
N ILE A 8 5.07 -38.03 18.63
CA ILE A 8 4.29 -37.37 17.57
C ILE A 8 4.91 -36.02 17.22
N ILE A 9 5.28 -35.23 18.23
CA ILE A 9 5.93 -33.93 18.05
C ILE A 9 7.25 -34.07 17.27
N GLU A 10 8.04 -35.10 17.59
CA GLU A 10 9.32 -35.32 16.91
C GLU A 10 9.15 -35.65 15.42
N LYS A 11 8.16 -36.49 15.08
CA LYS A 11 7.84 -36.79 13.68
C LYS A 11 7.38 -35.57 12.89
N ILE A 12 6.60 -34.69 13.53
CA ILE A 12 6.17 -33.44 12.91
C ILE A 12 7.37 -32.54 12.64
N ARG A 13 8.28 -32.38 13.61
CA ARG A 13 9.51 -31.59 13.44
C ARG A 13 10.39 -32.13 12.33
N GLN A 14 10.62 -33.44 12.29
CA GLN A 14 11.44 -34.05 11.25
C GLN A 14 10.86 -33.78 9.85
N LYS A 15 9.55 -33.91 9.70
CA LYS A 15 8.88 -33.62 8.43
C LYS A 15 8.95 -32.15 8.02
N ILE A 16 8.85 -31.22 8.97
CA ILE A 16 9.08 -29.79 8.72
C ILE A 16 10.52 -29.55 8.27
N THR A 17 11.50 -30.18 8.91
CA THR A 17 12.92 -30.06 8.52
C THR A 17 13.15 -30.59 7.11
N GLU A 18 12.56 -31.74 6.75
CA GLU A 18 12.64 -32.31 5.41
C GLU A 18 12.01 -31.38 4.35
N MET A 19 10.83 -30.83 4.64
CA MET A 19 10.18 -29.86 3.75
C MET A 19 11.01 -28.58 3.59
N ASN A 20 11.58 -28.06 4.67
CA ASN A 20 12.41 -26.85 4.61
C ASN A 20 13.77 -27.08 3.91
N ALA A 21 14.23 -28.33 3.85
CA ALA A 21 15.44 -28.72 3.13
C ALA A 21 15.19 -28.94 1.63
N ASP A 22 13.93 -29.05 1.19
CA ASP A 22 13.57 -29.12 -0.23
C ASP A 22 13.70 -27.74 -0.88
N PRO A 23 14.68 -27.53 -1.77
CA PRO A 23 14.90 -26.24 -2.41
C PRO A 23 13.71 -25.80 -3.27
N VAL A 24 12.99 -26.73 -3.91
CA VAL A 24 11.84 -26.41 -4.77
C VAL A 24 10.69 -25.88 -3.91
N TRP A 25 10.45 -26.52 -2.77
CA TRP A 25 9.44 -26.06 -1.81
C TRP A 25 9.79 -24.68 -1.24
N ARG A 26 11.06 -24.47 -0.89
CA ARG A 26 11.55 -23.17 -0.39
C ARG A 26 11.36 -22.06 -1.42
N ASP A 27 11.74 -22.29 -2.67
CA ASP A 27 11.60 -21.31 -3.74
C ASP A 27 10.12 -21.01 -4.00
N THR A 28 9.28 -22.04 -3.99
CA THR A 28 7.83 -21.89 -4.13
C THR A 28 7.24 -20.99 -3.05
N ILE A 29 7.62 -21.18 -1.78
CA ILE A 29 7.15 -20.33 -0.68
C ILE A 29 7.64 -18.88 -0.83
N MET A 30 8.90 -18.69 -1.23
CA MET A 30 9.46 -17.36 -1.45
C MET A 30 8.72 -16.60 -2.55
N ASP A 31 8.42 -17.25 -3.67
CA ASP A 31 7.66 -16.65 -4.76
C ASP A 31 6.25 -16.21 -4.31
N TYR A 32 5.58 -17.03 -3.50
CA TYR A 32 4.28 -16.66 -2.93
C TYR A 32 4.38 -15.49 -1.96
N GLU A 33 5.38 -15.47 -1.08
CA GLU A 33 5.59 -14.38 -0.13
C GLU A 33 5.92 -13.06 -0.84
N THR A 34 6.76 -13.10 -1.87
CA THR A 34 7.09 -11.95 -2.71
C THR A 34 5.83 -11.41 -3.39
N LYS A 35 5.04 -12.27 -4.04
CA LYS A 35 3.80 -11.83 -4.68
C LYS A 35 2.81 -11.20 -3.70
N LEU A 36 2.66 -11.77 -2.51
CA LEU A 36 1.79 -11.21 -1.46
C LEU A 36 2.31 -9.86 -0.95
N ALA A 37 3.63 -9.67 -0.87
CA ALA A 37 4.23 -8.39 -0.50
C ALA A 37 3.96 -7.31 -1.57
N GLU A 38 4.17 -7.64 -2.84
CA GLU A 38 3.88 -6.75 -3.98
C GLU A 38 2.40 -6.33 -4.03
N GLU A 39 1.48 -7.29 -3.83
CA GLU A 39 0.05 -7.01 -3.79
C GLU A 39 -0.34 -6.08 -2.63
N ARG A 40 0.29 -6.24 -1.45
CA ARG A 40 0.07 -5.37 -0.29
C ARG A 40 0.61 -3.96 -0.54
N GLU A 41 1.84 -3.85 -1.02
CA GLU A 41 2.48 -2.56 -1.33
C GLU A 41 1.65 -1.80 -2.37
N TYR A 42 1.23 -2.47 -3.45
CA TYR A 42 0.35 -1.87 -4.45
C TYR A 42 -0.99 -1.40 -3.85
N GLY A 43 -1.58 -2.20 -2.97
CA GLY A 43 -2.81 -1.83 -2.26
C GLY A 43 -2.64 -0.61 -1.35
N GLU A 44 -1.52 -0.53 -0.62
CA GLU A 44 -1.15 0.59 0.22
C GLU A 44 -0.92 1.87 -0.60
N GLU A 45 -0.16 1.79 -1.70
CA GLU A 45 0.04 2.92 -2.63
C GLU A 45 -1.28 3.44 -3.19
N LYS A 46 -2.19 2.54 -3.61
CA LYS A 46 -3.52 2.92 -4.08
C LYS A 46 -4.35 3.60 -2.98
N GLY A 47 -4.26 3.09 -1.76
CA GLY A 47 -4.91 3.69 -0.59
C GLY A 47 -4.40 5.10 -0.30
N ILE A 48 -3.08 5.29 -0.30
CA ILE A 48 -2.41 6.58 -0.09
C ILE A 48 -2.84 7.56 -1.19
N LEU A 49 -2.76 7.17 -2.46
CA LEU A 49 -3.16 8.03 -3.58
C LEU A 49 -4.63 8.47 -3.45
N SER A 50 -5.54 7.55 -3.09
CA SER A 50 -6.96 7.89 -2.88
C SER A 50 -7.16 8.88 -1.74
N ALA A 51 -6.45 8.71 -0.62
CA ALA A 51 -6.48 9.64 0.51
C ALA A 51 -5.96 11.03 0.11
N THR A 52 -4.86 11.08 -0.64
CA THR A 52 -4.27 12.32 -1.17
C THR A 52 -5.24 13.07 -2.07
N VAL A 53 -5.86 12.39 -3.05
CA VAL A 53 -6.87 13.00 -3.94
C VAL A 53 -8.05 13.58 -3.14
N ASN A 54 -8.53 12.85 -2.13
CA ASN A 54 -9.62 13.33 -1.28
C ASN A 54 -9.22 14.54 -0.42
N ALA A 55 -7.98 14.59 0.06
CA ALA A 55 -7.44 15.73 0.81
C ALA A 55 -7.35 16.98 -0.09
N ILE A 56 -6.80 16.84 -1.30
CA ILE A 56 -6.71 17.92 -2.29
C ILE A 56 -8.11 18.48 -2.61
N LYS A 57 -9.09 17.63 -2.92
CA LYS A 57 -10.49 18.06 -3.16
C LYS A 57 -11.09 18.81 -1.96
N LYS A 58 -10.75 18.43 -0.72
CA LYS A 58 -11.20 19.17 0.48
C LYS A 58 -10.49 20.52 0.64
N ILE A 59 -9.21 20.62 0.27
CA ILE A 59 -8.47 21.90 0.30
C ILE A 59 -9.07 22.87 -0.70
N ILE A 60 -9.30 22.44 -1.95
CA ILE A 60 -9.90 23.27 -3.00
C ILE A 60 -11.22 23.89 -2.53
N ARG A 61 -12.15 23.08 -2.00
CA ARG A 61 -13.45 23.57 -1.52
C ARG A 61 -13.32 24.55 -0.36
N ARG A 62 -12.42 24.29 0.60
CA ARG A 62 -12.18 25.17 1.74
C ARG A 62 -11.58 26.50 1.31
N ASN A 63 -10.57 26.48 0.45
CA ASN A 63 -9.94 27.67 -0.09
C ASN A 63 -10.95 28.57 -0.81
N ARG A 64 -11.82 27.99 -1.65
CA ARG A 64 -12.94 28.71 -2.27
C ARG A 64 -13.88 29.31 -1.24
N SER A 65 -14.24 28.57 -0.19
CA SER A 65 -15.09 29.08 0.90
C SER A 65 -14.46 30.23 1.68
N TYR A 66 -13.13 30.30 1.70
CA TYR A 66 -12.35 31.36 2.33
C TYR A 66 -12.01 32.51 1.36
N GLY A 67 -12.44 32.42 0.10
CA GLY A 67 -12.18 33.45 -0.92
C GLY A 67 -10.75 33.43 -1.47
N VAL A 68 -9.98 32.37 -1.24
CA VAL A 68 -8.66 32.18 -1.86
C VAL A 68 -8.86 31.92 -3.35
N SER A 69 -8.04 32.54 -4.20
CA SER A 69 -8.17 32.37 -5.65
C SER A 69 -7.81 30.95 -6.08
N ASP A 70 -8.48 30.49 -7.13
CA ASP A 70 -8.16 29.22 -7.79
C ASP A 70 -6.71 29.23 -8.29
N SER A 71 -6.20 30.36 -8.79
CA SER A 71 -4.81 30.47 -9.22
C SER A 71 -3.81 30.20 -8.10
N LYS A 72 -4.04 30.77 -6.91
CA LYS A 72 -3.15 30.59 -5.75
C LYS A 72 -3.27 29.16 -5.20
N THR A 73 -4.50 28.65 -5.12
CA THR A 73 -4.77 27.28 -4.71
C THR A 73 -4.09 26.26 -5.63
N LEU A 74 -4.10 26.49 -6.95
CA LEU A 74 -3.42 25.63 -7.90
C LEU A 74 -1.90 25.67 -7.74
N GLU A 75 -1.32 26.85 -7.54
CA GLU A 75 0.11 27.02 -7.27
C GLU A 75 0.53 26.24 -6.01
N ASP A 76 -0.14 26.49 -4.88
CA ASP A 76 0.17 25.86 -3.60
C ASP A 76 0.03 24.34 -3.67
N LEU A 77 -1.05 23.83 -4.25
CA LEU A 77 -1.26 22.39 -4.39
C LEU A 77 -0.27 21.73 -5.37
N THR A 78 0.15 22.45 -6.40
CA THR A 78 1.17 21.94 -7.33
C THR A 78 2.52 21.83 -6.61
N GLU A 79 2.87 22.79 -5.76
CA GLU A 79 4.11 22.74 -4.96
C GLU A 79 4.05 21.62 -3.91
N ASP A 80 2.98 21.58 -3.11
CA ASP A 80 2.83 20.66 -1.98
C ASP A 80 2.71 19.18 -2.40
N TYR A 81 2.16 18.91 -3.59
CA TYR A 81 1.82 17.54 -4.04
C TYR A 81 2.50 17.10 -5.34
N HIS A 82 3.53 17.82 -5.82
CA HIS A 82 4.19 17.52 -7.11
C HIS A 82 4.69 16.06 -7.24
N ASP A 83 5.13 15.45 -6.14
CA ASP A 83 5.63 14.07 -6.12
C ASP A 83 4.52 13.01 -6.22
N SER A 84 3.26 13.39 -5.94
CA SER A 84 2.14 12.46 -5.84
C SER A 84 1.07 12.66 -6.93
N VAL A 85 0.86 13.91 -7.36
CA VAL A 85 -0.21 14.29 -8.28
C VAL A 85 0.29 15.38 -9.21
N SER A 86 0.07 15.20 -10.52
CA SER A 86 0.44 16.21 -11.52
C SER A 86 -0.46 17.45 -11.44
N ARG A 87 0.07 18.59 -11.89
CA ARG A 87 -0.70 19.84 -12.02
C ARG A 87 -2.01 19.65 -12.78
N ASP A 88 -1.99 18.96 -13.92
CA ASP A 88 -3.18 18.70 -14.75
C ASP A 88 -4.27 17.94 -13.99
N GLN A 89 -3.88 16.97 -13.16
CA GLN A 89 -4.82 16.24 -12.31
C GLN A 89 -5.42 17.17 -11.24
N ILE A 90 -4.63 18.09 -10.66
CA ILE A 90 -5.14 19.08 -9.71
C ILE A 90 -6.12 20.04 -10.40
N GLU A 91 -5.80 20.53 -11.60
CA GLU A 91 -6.71 21.37 -12.40
C GLU A 91 -8.02 20.64 -12.71
N GLN A 92 -7.95 19.35 -13.04
CA GLN A 92 -9.14 18.54 -13.25
C GLN A 92 -9.97 18.40 -11.97
N MET A 93 -9.33 18.14 -10.83
CA MET A 93 -10.01 18.10 -9.53
C MET A 93 -10.67 19.44 -9.19
N MET A 94 -10.06 20.57 -9.55
CA MET A 94 -10.64 21.90 -9.34
C MET A 94 -11.89 22.15 -10.19
N LYS A 95 -11.95 21.61 -11.41
CA LYS A 95 -13.14 21.69 -12.26
C LYS A 95 -14.31 20.87 -11.71
N GLU A 96 -14.01 19.79 -10.98
CA GLU A 96 -15.00 18.87 -10.39
C GLU A 96 -15.45 19.24 -8.97
N ALA A 97 -14.70 20.12 -8.28
CA ALA A 97 -14.85 20.37 -6.84
C ALA A 97 -15.92 21.38 -6.48
#